data_AF-A0A540VR97-F1
#
_entry.id   AF-A0A540VR97-F1
#
_cell.length_a   1.000
_cell.length_b   1.000
_cell.length_c   1.000
_cell.angle_alpha   90.00
_cell.angle_beta   90.00
_cell.angle_gamma   90.00
#
_symmetry.space_group_name_H-M   'P 1'
#
loop_
_entity.id
_entity.type
_entity.pdbx_description
1 polymer ?
#
loop_
_entity_poly.entity_id
_entity_poly.type
_entity_poly.pdbx_seq_one_letter_code
_entity_poly.pdbx_strand_id
1 'polypeptide(L)'
;MQTHSQMTVPFHPDFTRRTPERIFLLDASRGIYLPRDFTDLVDADQLTGADPIDWSIVNGGPGNDYYYESWDALLRNMRMRSRSRGTIFRFEEDEEGNLFAVEDDR
;
A
#
# COMPACT_ATOMS: atom_id res chain seq x y z
N MET A 1 -56.00 14.02 29.28
CA MET A 1 -55.59 12.72 28.71
C MET A 1 -54.36 12.94 27.86
N GLN A 2 -53.40 12.01 27.94
CA GLN A 2 -51.97 12.21 27.70
C GLN A 2 -51.59 12.50 26.23
N THR A 3 -50.70 13.48 26.04
CA THR A 3 -49.95 13.73 24.81
C THR A 3 -48.83 12.69 24.65
N HIS A 4 -48.93 11.78 23.69
CA HIS A 4 -47.80 10.94 23.28
C HIS A 4 -47.05 11.64 22.14
N SER A 5 -45.99 12.38 22.49
CA SER A 5 -44.98 12.80 21.51
C SER A 5 -44.05 11.62 21.24
N GLN A 6 -44.13 11.03 20.06
CA GLN A 6 -43.12 10.08 19.59
C GLN A 6 -41.82 10.84 19.33
N MET A 7 -40.81 10.59 20.16
CA MET A 7 -39.41 10.93 19.85
C MET A 7 -38.92 9.96 18.78
N THR A 8 -38.89 10.43 17.53
CA THR A 8 -38.09 9.81 16.48
C THR A 8 -36.62 10.05 16.82
N VAL A 9 -35.94 9.02 17.33
CA VAL A 9 -34.47 9.00 17.39
C VAL A 9 -33.95 9.05 15.94
N PRO A 10 -33.03 9.98 15.59
CA PRO A 10 -32.39 9.93 14.29
C PRO A 10 -31.51 8.68 14.24
N PHE A 11 -31.78 7.81 13.29
CA PHE A 11 -30.85 6.78 12.85
C PHE A 11 -29.62 7.51 12.30
N HIS A 12 -28.57 7.62 13.12
CA HIS A 12 -27.23 7.91 12.63
C HIS A 12 -26.66 6.57 12.15
N PRO A 13 -26.56 6.33 10.84
CA PRO A 13 -25.68 5.27 10.40
C PRO A 13 -24.27 5.76 10.67
N ASP A 14 -23.67 5.29 11.77
CA ASP A 14 -22.23 5.33 11.95
C ASP A 14 -21.61 4.40 10.91
N PHE A 15 -21.58 4.86 9.65
CA PHE A 15 -20.72 4.33 8.62
C PHE A 15 -19.29 4.73 9.00
N THR A 16 -18.78 4.13 10.08
CA THR A 16 -17.35 4.14 10.36
C THR A 16 -16.70 3.34 9.25
N ARG A 17 -16.45 3.99 8.10
CA ARG A 17 -15.51 3.50 7.11
C ARG A 17 -14.23 3.24 7.87
N ARG A 18 -13.92 1.96 8.07
CA ARG A 18 -12.61 1.55 8.59
C ARG A 18 -11.60 2.16 7.63
N THR A 19 -10.79 3.11 8.09
CA THR A 19 -9.68 3.61 7.29
C THR A 19 -8.76 2.44 7.02
N PRO A 20 -8.36 2.19 5.76
CA PRO A 20 -7.49 1.08 5.44
C PRO A 20 -6.21 1.18 6.27
N GLU A 21 -5.76 0.05 6.82
CA GLU A 21 -4.52 0.01 7.59
C GLU A 21 -3.35 0.45 6.70
N ARG A 22 -2.54 1.39 7.18
CA ARG A 22 -1.34 1.90 6.50
C ARG A 22 -0.12 1.64 7.37
N ILE A 23 0.82 0.86 6.85
CA ILE A 23 2.04 0.41 7.52
C ILE A 23 3.22 1.11 6.86
N PHE A 24 4.01 1.84 7.63
CA PHE A 24 5.25 2.46 7.16
C PHE A 24 6.32 1.39 6.88
N LEU A 25 6.96 1.45 5.71
CA LEU A 25 7.99 0.50 5.29
C LEU A 25 9.37 1.12 5.22
N LEU A 26 9.52 2.20 4.43
CA LEU A 26 10.81 2.84 4.17
C LEU A 26 10.68 4.35 4.19
N ASP A 27 11.72 4.97 4.74
CA ASP A 27 11.87 6.42 4.84
C ASP A 27 12.47 7.01 3.55
N ALA A 28 11.98 8.19 3.17
CA ALA A 28 12.44 8.92 1.99
C ALA A 28 13.94 9.30 2.03
N SER A 29 14.59 9.29 3.20
CA SER A 29 16.04 9.52 3.33
C SER A 29 16.92 8.53 2.56
N ARG A 30 16.37 7.39 2.13
CA ARG A 30 17.03 6.47 1.19
C ARG A 30 17.22 7.07 -0.21
N GLY A 31 16.46 8.11 -0.54
CA GLY A 31 16.51 8.83 -1.80
C GLY A 31 16.35 7.90 -2.99
N ILE A 32 17.25 8.05 -3.98
CA ILE A 32 17.21 7.29 -5.24
C ILE A 32 17.31 5.76 -5.06
N TYR A 33 17.77 5.28 -3.90
CA TYR A 33 17.94 3.85 -3.63
C TYR A 33 16.72 3.20 -2.98
N LEU A 34 15.68 3.97 -2.63
CA LEU A 34 14.48 3.43 -2.00
C LEU A 34 13.87 2.24 -2.78
N PRO A 35 13.68 2.30 -4.11
CA PRO A 35 13.14 1.17 -4.87
C PRO A 35 13.99 -0.12 -4.75
N ARG A 36 15.31 0.00 -4.85
CA ARG A 36 16.23 -1.15 -4.65
C ARG A 36 16.19 -1.66 -3.21
N ASP A 37 16.22 -0.76 -2.24
CA ASP A 37 16.20 -1.15 -0.83
C ASP A 37 14.85 -1.80 -0.44
N PHE A 38 13.78 -1.50 -1.18
CA PHE A 38 12.51 -2.22 -1.08
C PHE A 38 12.64 -3.68 -1.52
N THR A 39 13.33 -3.99 -2.63
CA THR A 39 13.46 -5.37 -3.10
C THR A 39 14.23 -6.25 -2.11
N ASP A 40 15.09 -5.67 -1.27
CA ASP A 40 15.77 -6.37 -0.16
C ASP A 40 14.88 -6.58 1.08
N LEU A 41 13.86 -5.73 1.26
CA LEU A 41 12.97 -5.77 2.42
C LEU A 41 11.88 -6.85 2.28
N VAL A 42 11.34 -7.01 1.08
CA VAL A 42 10.17 -7.85 0.84
C VAL A 42 10.53 -9.24 0.32
N ASP A 43 9.79 -10.23 0.80
CA ASP A 43 9.89 -11.61 0.33
C ASP A 43 9.12 -11.75 -0.99
N ALA A 44 9.85 -11.96 -2.09
CA ALA A 44 9.26 -12.06 -3.43
C ALA A 44 8.17 -13.15 -3.54
N ASP A 45 8.27 -14.22 -2.74
CA ASP A 45 7.26 -15.29 -2.70
C ASP A 45 5.90 -14.84 -2.14
N GLN A 46 5.86 -13.70 -1.44
CA GLN A 46 4.63 -13.10 -0.92
C GLN A 46 4.02 -12.05 -1.86
N LEU A 47 4.71 -11.76 -2.95
CA LEU A 47 4.31 -10.76 -3.93
C LEU A 47 3.57 -11.41 -5.09
N THR A 48 2.56 -10.70 -5.57
CA THR A 48 1.82 -11.02 -6.78
C THR A 48 1.76 -9.78 -7.65
N GLY A 49 1.74 -9.93 -8.97
CA GLY A 49 1.69 -8.78 -9.90
C GLY A 49 3.01 -8.01 -10.06
N ALA A 50 4.11 -8.48 -9.46
CA ALA A 50 5.44 -7.97 -9.76
C ALA A 50 5.94 -8.57 -11.07
N ASP A 51 6.18 -7.73 -12.08
CA ASP A 51 6.80 -8.17 -13.32
C ASP A 51 8.29 -8.49 -13.09
N PRO A 52 8.81 -9.66 -13.53
CA PRO A 52 10.20 -10.03 -13.28
C PRO A 52 11.24 -9.12 -13.93
N ILE A 53 10.90 -8.46 -15.04
CA ILE A 53 11.81 -7.54 -15.74
C ILE A 53 11.92 -6.26 -14.93
N ASP A 54 10.77 -5.67 -14.54
CA ASP A 54 10.74 -4.48 -13.70
C ASP A 54 11.45 -4.71 -12.36
N TRP A 55 11.22 -5.89 -11.76
CA TRP A 55 11.90 -6.31 -10.54
C TRP A 55 13.43 -6.33 -10.70
N SER A 56 13.92 -6.92 -11.80
CA SER A 56 15.35 -7.01 -12.09
C SER A 56 15.96 -5.63 -12.32
N ILE A 57 15.26 -4.73 -13.01
CA ILE A 57 15.69 -3.34 -13.25
C ILE A 57 15.83 -2.59 -11.93
N VAL A 58 14.82 -2.65 -11.06
CA VAL A 58 14.84 -1.99 -9.76
C VAL A 58 15.93 -2.57 -8.86
N ASN A 59 16.09 -3.89 -8.83
CA ASN A 59 17.15 -4.52 -8.04
C ASN A 59 18.56 -4.16 -8.57
N GLY A 60 18.71 -3.89 -9.86
CA GLY A 60 19.94 -3.40 -10.49
C GLY A 60 20.35 -1.98 -10.08
N GLY A 61 19.41 -1.20 -9.54
CA GLY A 61 19.65 0.15 -9.02
C GLY A 61 19.51 1.28 -10.05
N PRO A 62 19.74 2.54 -9.63
CA PRO A 62 19.35 3.75 -10.37
C PRO A 62 20.19 4.07 -11.61
N GLY A 63 21.13 3.21 -11.99
CA GLY A 63 21.95 3.38 -13.20
C GLY A 63 21.23 2.94 -14.48
N ASN A 64 20.04 2.35 -14.38
CA ASN A 64 19.23 1.96 -15.52
C ASN A 64 18.25 3.09 -15.90
N ASP A 65 18.14 3.38 -17.20
CA ASP A 65 17.28 4.46 -17.72
C ASP A 65 15.78 4.25 -17.42
N TYR A 66 15.35 3.03 -17.14
CA TYR A 66 13.96 2.68 -16.81
C TYR A 66 13.72 2.48 -15.31
N TYR A 67 14.68 2.84 -14.46
CA TYR A 67 14.64 2.51 -13.04
C TYR A 67 13.38 3.03 -12.32
N TYR A 68 12.98 4.29 -12.57
CA TYR A 68 11.81 4.88 -11.94
C TYR A 68 10.50 4.45 -12.60
N GLU A 69 10.51 4.22 -13.91
CA GLU A 69 9.37 3.70 -14.66
C GLU A 69 9.01 2.28 -14.23
N SER A 70 10.03 1.41 -14.08
CA SER A 70 9.85 0.06 -13.54
C SER A 70 9.38 0.10 -12.09
N TRP A 71 9.87 1.06 -11.28
CA TRP A 71 9.37 1.23 -9.92
C TRP A 71 7.89 1.63 -9.88
N ASP A 72 7.46 2.61 -10.68
CA ASP A 72 6.05 3.00 -10.78
C ASP A 72 5.17 1.82 -11.27
N ALA A 73 5.65 1.05 -12.24
CA ALA A 73 4.98 -0.15 -12.73
C ALA A 73 4.80 -1.19 -11.61
N LEU A 74 5.83 -1.41 -10.79
CA LEU A 74 5.73 -2.31 -9.63
C LEU A 74 4.74 -1.77 -8.59
N LEU A 75 4.81 -0.50 -8.19
CA LEU A 75 3.88 0.09 -7.21
C LEU A 75 2.41 -0.08 -7.64
N ARG A 76 2.12 0.11 -8.94
CA ARG A 76 0.76 0.00 -9.47
C ARG A 76 0.22 -1.43 -9.43
N ASN A 77 1.03 -2.40 -9.84
CA ASN A 77 0.58 -3.77 -10.10
C ASN A 77 0.78 -4.71 -8.92
N MET A 78 1.80 -4.47 -8.11
CA MET A 78 2.24 -5.41 -7.09
C MET A 78 1.32 -5.41 -5.87
N ARG A 79 1.08 -6.60 -5.34
CA ARG A 79 0.32 -6.84 -4.10
C ARG A 79 1.07 -7.82 -3.22
N MET A 80 1.07 -7.55 -1.92
CA MET A 80 1.67 -8.43 -0.92
C MET A 80 0.59 -9.09 -0.07
N ARG A 81 0.65 -10.41 0.09
CA ARG A 81 -0.24 -11.15 0.98
C ARG A 81 0.42 -11.38 2.34
N SER A 82 -0.19 -10.88 3.42
CA SER A 82 0.27 -11.17 4.78
C SER A 82 0.10 -12.65 5.12
N ARG A 83 1.20 -13.33 5.49
CA ARG A 83 1.19 -14.75 5.89
C ARG A 83 0.28 -15.02 7.10
N SER A 84 0.17 -14.08 8.04
CA SER A 84 -0.54 -14.29 9.30
C SER A 84 -2.04 -13.99 9.23
N ARG A 85 -2.46 -13.07 8.36
CA ARG A 85 -3.85 -12.56 8.34
C ARG A 85 -4.56 -12.78 7.01
N GLY A 86 -3.84 -13.15 5.95
CA GLY A 86 -4.40 -13.27 4.60
C GLY A 86 -4.76 -11.93 3.94
N THR A 87 -4.64 -10.81 4.66
CA THR A 87 -4.82 -9.44 4.19
C THR A 87 -3.89 -9.15 3.02
N ILE A 88 -4.42 -8.48 1.99
CA ILE A 88 -3.68 -8.04 0.82
C ILE A 88 -3.31 -6.57 1.01
N PHE A 89 -2.07 -6.23 0.69
CA PHE A 89 -1.57 -4.87 0.72
C PHE A 89 -1.12 -4.44 -0.67
N ARG A 90 -1.41 -3.19 -1.04
CA ARG A 90 -0.74 -2.48 -2.13
C ARG A 90 0.33 -1.55 -1.57
N PHE A 91 1.20 -1.05 -2.43
CA PHE A 91 2.28 -0.15 -2.03
C PHE A 91 2.00 1.27 -2.53
N GLU A 92 2.26 2.26 -1.68
CA GLU A 92 2.06 3.68 -2.01
C GLU A 92 3.20 4.51 -1.45
N GLU A 93 3.72 5.42 -2.28
CA GLU A 93 4.58 6.51 -1.84
C GLU A 93 3.73 7.74 -1.51
N ASP A 94 4.07 8.46 -0.44
CA ASP A 94 3.46 9.76 -0.15
C ASP A 94 4.18 10.92 -0.86
N GLU A 95 3.71 12.14 -0.63
CA GLU A 95 4.28 13.36 -1.21
C GLU A 95 5.72 13.64 -0.75
N GLU A 96 6.15 13.04 0.37
CA GLU A 96 7.51 13.17 0.89
C GLU A 96 8.43 12.05 0.37
N GLY A 97 7.90 11.06 -0.37
CA GLY A 97 8.63 9.91 -0.88
C GLY A 97 8.77 8.76 0.11
N ASN A 98 8.00 8.76 1.21
CA ASN A 98 7.96 7.64 2.15
C ASN A 98 7.10 6.52 1.60
N LEU A 99 7.56 5.28 1.76
CA LEU A 99 6.87 4.10 1.26
C LEU A 99 6.01 3.44 2.33
N PHE A 100 4.79 3.09 1.97
CA PHE A 100 3.83 2.43 2.84
C PHE A 100 3.21 1.19 2.16
N ALA A 101 2.87 0.20 2.97
CA ALA A 101 1.90 -0.84 2.62
C ALA A 101 0.51 -0.40 3.08
N VAL A 102 -0.46 -0.40 2.18
CA VAL A 102 -1.85 0.00 2.44
C VAL A 102 -2.77 -1.18 2.18
N GLU A 103 -3.64 -1.49 3.14
CA GLU A 103 -4.66 -2.54 3.00
C GLU A 103 -5.46 -2.31 1.71
N ASP A 104 -5.56 -3.36 0.89
CA ASP A 104 -6.31 -3.38 -0.36
C ASP A 104 -7.58 -4.21 -0.15
N ASP A 105 -8.73 -3.53 -0.08
CA ASP A 105 -10.06 -4.11 0.16
C ASP A 105 -10.74 -4.57 -1.15
N ARG A 106 -10.01 -4.57 -2.27
CA ARG A 106 -10.53 -4.87 -3.62
C ARG A 106 -10.56 -6.35 -3.95
#